data_AF-A0A4Q5KI57-F1
#
_entry.id   AF-A0A4Q5KI57-F1
#
_cell.length_a   1.000
_cell.length_b   1.000
_cell.length_c   1.000
_cell.angle_alpha   90.00
_cell.angle_beta   90.00
_cell.angle_gamma   90.00
#
_symmetry.space_group_name_H-M   'P 1'
#
loop_
_entity.id
_entity.type
_entity.pdbx_description
1 polymer ?
#
loop_
_entity_poly.entity_id
_entity_poly.type
_entity_poly.pdbx_seq_one_letter_code
_entity_poly.pdbx_strand_id
1 'polypeptide(L)'
;MDKHRKQYTLATTLLALGLMATPSFATDKTPVQDINNGYEDYTIKRTPADLTPQERQVANRIIYACYLGCHRPAIEEVPETLSPKLEGFDAQYFYNQFVDMDMERQAGVSSQMKEMVYTVPPKEIADVSLVLSERPMKWNPRSEVVASDAYARGKTKYDASCKMCHGEQGASTNPAYPPLKGQMPAYVFEQMTAYRDGKRTNRQAAVMVPFAKMLSEDDYADIVAYVTGMFYTPIEQREFITGKGMPPVEGFVLPDTGLIQNFIDMHGEDNDYPKNPMDYTISNSGKIVVDNNTKLMWERDSSRIWMTAVEGEQYCSNLELDGYDDWRYPLMKELQSIADLGEFRPAINTDAFLNMPRLQSGVWGFPVSDHPDHAWHIGFPEGHIMGQHTASTKLVRCVRADNGAAYHNMSYVDNKDGTVTEKVTDRMWQQKIDYQRRNWLDSIKYCENLNYANYDDWRLPNIRELVSIVNYNKTSPAIDEEFFPNTPIKYFFWSSSTDLPGPTLFVRPLPPRKKDQTPEMLDHRQDKGNKGWAQGYQIGSGLGMSKDVEFYSRCIRNP
;
A
#
# COMPACT_ATOMS: atom_id res chain seq x y z
N MET A 1 -61.44 -33.90 -33.07
CA MET A 1 -60.09 -33.28 -33.00
C MET A 1 -59.71 -33.29 -31.52
N ASP A 2 -59.28 -34.44 -31.01
CA ASP A 2 -57.85 -34.81 -30.81
C ASP A 2 -57.22 -33.94 -29.69
N LYS A 3 -56.81 -34.39 -28.49
CA LYS A 3 -56.54 -35.74 -27.93
C LYS A 3 -56.91 -35.81 -26.44
N HIS A 4 -57.20 -37.05 -26.03
CA HIS A 4 -57.79 -37.49 -24.78
C HIS A 4 -56.85 -37.54 -23.56
N ARG A 5 -57.40 -37.16 -22.39
CA ARG A 5 -57.06 -37.66 -21.05
C ARG A 5 -57.26 -39.18 -20.98
N LYS A 6 -56.31 -39.92 -20.41
CA LYS A 6 -56.56 -41.21 -19.74
C LYS A 6 -55.71 -41.34 -18.47
N GLN A 7 -56.38 -41.49 -17.34
CA GLN A 7 -55.89 -42.21 -16.16
C GLN A 7 -56.12 -43.72 -16.36
N TYR A 8 -55.30 -44.58 -15.75
CA TYR A 8 -55.66 -45.72 -14.88
C TYR A 8 -54.46 -46.69 -14.66
N THR A 9 -53.96 -46.69 -13.41
CA THR A 9 -53.62 -47.80 -12.46
C THR A 9 -52.83 -49.09 -12.78
N LEU A 10 -52.15 -49.55 -11.70
CA LEU A 10 -51.67 -50.90 -11.27
C LEU A 10 -50.27 -51.33 -11.77
N ALA A 11 -49.35 -51.96 -11.00
CA ALA A 11 -49.28 -52.42 -9.61
C ALA A 11 -47.83 -52.91 -9.29
N THR A 12 -47.54 -53.17 -8.00
CA THR A 12 -46.51 -54.11 -7.44
C THR A 12 -45.04 -53.63 -7.55
N THR A 13 -44.17 -53.68 -6.53
CA THR A 13 -43.94 -54.70 -5.49
C THR A 13 -43.12 -54.09 -4.33
N LEU A 14 -43.48 -54.41 -3.07
CA LEU A 14 -42.62 -54.14 -1.90
C LEU A 14 -41.44 -55.13 -1.90
N LEU A 15 -40.21 -54.63 -1.81
CA LEU A 15 -39.05 -55.38 -1.32
C LEU A 15 -38.40 -54.57 -0.19
N ALA A 16 -38.51 -55.09 1.02
CA ALA A 16 -37.78 -54.61 2.17
C ALA A 16 -36.34 -55.14 2.09
N LEU A 17 -35.35 -54.25 1.98
CA LEU A 17 -33.96 -54.54 2.32
C LEU A 17 -33.54 -53.56 3.43
N GLY A 18 -33.18 -54.12 4.59
CA GLY A 18 -32.77 -53.37 5.76
C GLY A 18 -31.49 -52.57 5.52
N LEU A 19 -31.54 -51.27 5.83
CA LEU A 19 -30.34 -50.49 6.07
C LEU A 19 -29.71 -50.97 7.38
N MET A 20 -28.58 -51.68 7.30
CA MET A 20 -27.63 -51.68 8.40
C MET A 20 -26.98 -50.29 8.44
N ALA A 21 -27.39 -49.47 9.42
CA ALA A 21 -26.67 -48.26 9.75
C ALA A 21 -25.30 -48.66 10.31
N THR A 22 -24.24 -48.40 9.53
CA THR A 22 -22.90 -48.33 10.09
C THR A 22 -22.84 -47.08 10.97
N PRO A 23 -22.35 -47.13 12.21
CA PRO A 23 -22.12 -45.93 12.98
C PRO A 23 -21.02 -45.14 12.27
N SER A 24 -21.39 -44.01 11.71
CA SER A 24 -20.42 -42.98 11.35
C SER A 24 -19.80 -42.51 12.66
N PHE A 25 -18.59 -42.96 12.94
CA PHE A 25 -17.73 -42.31 13.91
C PHE A 25 -17.38 -40.95 13.29
N ALA A 26 -18.21 -39.94 13.54
CA ALA A 26 -17.76 -38.57 13.48
C ALA A 26 -16.63 -38.47 14.52
N THR A 27 -15.39 -38.56 14.05
CA THR A 27 -14.24 -38.17 14.86
C THR A 27 -14.48 -36.72 15.22
N ASP A 28 -14.79 -36.46 16.48
CA ASP A 28 -14.79 -35.14 17.08
C ASP A 28 -13.34 -34.65 17.04
N LYS A 29 -12.90 -34.19 15.86
CA LYS A 29 -11.61 -33.54 15.70
C LYS A 29 -11.79 -32.19 16.33
N THR A 30 -11.26 -32.05 17.55
CA THR A 30 -11.02 -30.74 18.16
C THR A 30 -10.42 -29.85 17.06
N PRO A 31 -10.99 -28.66 16.79
CA PRO A 31 -10.50 -27.79 15.74
C PRO A 31 -9.01 -27.55 15.96
N VAL A 32 -8.18 -27.82 14.96
CA VAL A 32 -6.76 -27.50 15.04
C VAL A 32 -6.67 -25.98 15.11
N GLN A 33 -6.11 -25.47 16.20
CA GLN A 33 -5.96 -24.03 16.42
C GLN A 33 -4.50 -23.64 16.31
N ASP A 34 -4.26 -22.49 15.69
CA ASP A 34 -2.96 -21.85 15.65
C ASP A 34 -2.58 -21.35 17.05
N ILE A 35 -1.27 -21.18 17.27
CA ILE A 35 -0.75 -20.60 18.51
C ILE A 35 -0.45 -19.13 18.22
N ASN A 36 -1.19 -18.23 18.87
CA ASN A 36 -1.03 -16.79 18.68
C ASN A 36 -0.37 -16.15 19.91
N ASN A 37 0.96 -15.95 19.85
CA ASN A 37 1.70 -15.19 20.85
C ASN A 37 2.01 -13.75 20.36
N GLY A 38 1.29 -13.27 19.34
CA GLY A 38 1.50 -11.96 18.71
C GLY A 38 2.12 -12.07 17.31
N TYR A 39 2.33 -10.91 16.67
CA TYR A 39 2.87 -10.83 15.29
C TYR A 39 4.20 -11.56 15.12
N GLU A 40 5.08 -11.46 16.11
CA GLU A 40 6.46 -11.95 15.98
C GLU A 40 6.58 -13.45 16.26
N ASP A 41 5.58 -14.03 16.91
CA ASP A 41 5.55 -15.41 17.41
C ASP A 41 4.17 -16.04 17.20
N TYR A 42 3.81 -16.24 15.92
CA TYR A 42 2.61 -16.97 15.52
C TYR A 42 2.99 -18.30 14.88
N THR A 43 2.41 -19.38 15.37
CA THR A 43 2.60 -20.72 14.80
C THR A 43 1.32 -21.21 14.15
N ILE A 44 1.38 -21.39 12.82
CA ILE A 44 0.32 -21.97 12.01
C ILE A 44 0.31 -23.48 12.26
N LYS A 45 -0.81 -23.98 12.80
CA LYS A 45 -1.11 -25.42 12.95
C LYS A 45 -2.16 -25.87 11.96
N ARG A 46 -3.03 -24.95 11.53
CA ARG A 46 -4.06 -25.18 10.52
C ARG A 46 -3.46 -25.48 9.15
N THR A 47 -4.25 -26.16 8.33
CA THR A 47 -4.01 -26.40 6.92
C THR A 47 -5.00 -25.58 6.08
N PRO A 48 -4.80 -25.45 4.76
CA PRO A 48 -5.75 -24.71 3.93
C PRO A 48 -7.18 -25.30 3.91
N ALA A 49 -7.32 -26.60 4.22
CA ALA A 49 -8.62 -27.26 4.35
C ALA A 49 -9.40 -26.85 5.61
N ASP A 50 -8.72 -26.30 6.61
CA ASP A 50 -9.32 -25.83 7.86
C ASP A 50 -9.89 -24.40 7.75
N LEU A 51 -9.66 -23.71 6.62
CA LEU A 51 -10.20 -22.37 6.37
C LEU A 51 -11.69 -22.42 6.05
N THR A 52 -12.48 -21.65 6.79
CA THR A 52 -13.89 -21.40 6.46
C THR A 52 -14.01 -20.62 5.13
N PRO A 53 -15.17 -20.67 4.46
CA PRO A 53 -15.41 -19.87 3.25
C PRO A 53 -15.20 -18.37 3.46
N GLN A 54 -15.54 -17.86 4.65
CA GLN A 54 -15.38 -16.45 5.01
C GLN A 54 -13.91 -16.07 5.17
N GLU A 55 -13.12 -16.86 5.92
CA GLU A 55 -11.67 -16.61 6.09
C GLU A 55 -10.95 -16.65 4.75
N ARG A 56 -11.27 -17.64 3.90
CA ARG A 56 -10.71 -17.74 2.55
C ARG A 56 -11.10 -16.54 1.69
N GLN A 57 -12.32 -16.01 1.82
CA GLN A 57 -12.73 -14.80 1.10
C GLN A 57 -11.93 -13.57 1.55
N VAL A 58 -11.73 -13.38 2.86
CA VAL A 58 -10.92 -12.29 3.42
C VAL A 58 -9.46 -12.41 2.96
N ALA A 59 -8.85 -13.59 3.09
CA ALA A 59 -7.49 -13.85 2.63
C ALA A 59 -7.29 -13.53 1.13
N ASN A 60 -8.21 -13.97 0.27
CA ASN A 60 -8.15 -13.66 -1.16
C ASN A 60 -8.25 -12.15 -1.46
N ARG A 61 -9.02 -11.40 -0.65
CA ARG A 61 -9.14 -9.95 -0.80
C ARG A 61 -7.83 -9.24 -0.43
N ILE A 62 -7.18 -9.67 0.65
CA ILE A 62 -5.86 -9.16 1.05
C ILE A 62 -4.82 -9.48 -0.02
N ILE A 63 -4.76 -10.73 -0.50
CA ILE A 63 -3.80 -11.15 -1.53
C ILE A 63 -3.91 -10.30 -2.79
N TYR A 64 -5.13 -10.05 -3.27
CA TYR A 64 -5.29 -9.22 -4.46
C TYR A 64 -4.90 -7.76 -4.18
N ALA A 65 -5.12 -7.21 -2.98
CA ALA A 65 -4.59 -5.90 -2.61
C ALA A 65 -3.04 -5.88 -2.66
N CYS A 66 -2.37 -6.92 -2.17
CA CYS A 66 -0.91 -7.06 -2.28
C CYS A 66 -0.45 -7.09 -3.75
N TYR A 67 -1.15 -7.79 -4.63
CA TYR A 67 -0.84 -7.77 -6.06
C TYR A 67 -1.03 -6.38 -6.66
N LEU A 68 -2.22 -5.80 -6.53
CA LEU A 68 -2.51 -4.50 -7.12
C LEU A 68 -1.57 -3.40 -6.63
N GLY A 69 -1.12 -3.44 -5.38
CA GLY A 69 -0.20 -2.45 -4.83
C GLY A 69 1.25 -2.65 -5.30
N CYS A 70 1.82 -3.84 -5.11
CA CYS A 70 3.27 -4.01 -5.31
C CYS A 70 3.67 -5.32 -6.01
N HIS A 71 2.94 -6.43 -5.82
CA HIS A 71 3.36 -7.76 -6.25
C HIS A 71 2.82 -8.20 -7.63
N ARG A 72 2.07 -7.35 -8.35
CA ARG A 72 1.57 -7.61 -9.71
C ARG A 72 2.64 -7.73 -10.81
N PRO A 73 3.80 -7.04 -10.78
CA PRO A 73 4.88 -7.27 -11.75
C PRO A 73 5.30 -8.72 -11.86
N ALA A 74 5.07 -9.50 -10.79
CA ALA A 74 5.31 -10.94 -10.77
C ALA A 74 4.32 -11.75 -11.65
N ILE A 75 3.10 -11.24 -11.83
CA ILE A 75 2.08 -11.78 -12.77
C ILE A 75 2.38 -11.33 -14.20
N GLU A 76 2.85 -10.09 -14.37
CA GLU A 76 3.22 -9.52 -15.67
C GLU A 76 4.62 -9.93 -16.14
N GLU A 77 5.36 -10.67 -15.30
CA GLU A 77 6.68 -11.25 -15.57
C GLU A 77 7.75 -10.21 -15.92
N VAL A 78 7.70 -9.05 -15.26
CA VAL A 78 8.66 -7.95 -15.41
C VAL A 78 9.98 -8.31 -14.69
N PRO A 79 11.09 -8.63 -15.39
CA PRO A 79 12.32 -9.09 -14.76
C PRO A 79 12.97 -8.06 -13.82
N GLU A 80 12.78 -6.78 -14.12
CA GLU A 80 13.34 -5.62 -13.40
C GLU A 80 12.53 -5.27 -12.13
N THR A 81 12.05 -6.26 -11.38
CA THR A 81 11.28 -6.03 -10.15
C THR A 81 11.90 -6.68 -8.92
N LEU A 82 11.87 -5.92 -7.83
CA LEU A 82 12.20 -6.37 -6.48
C LEU A 82 10.99 -6.98 -5.76
N SER A 83 9.79 -6.85 -6.31
CA SER A 83 8.61 -7.47 -5.73
C SER A 83 8.63 -8.99 -5.96
N PRO A 84 8.76 -9.83 -4.92
CA PRO A 84 8.76 -11.27 -5.12
C PRO A 84 7.37 -11.78 -5.54
N LYS A 85 7.35 -12.89 -6.28
CA LYS A 85 6.20 -13.80 -6.34
C LYS A 85 5.90 -14.30 -4.93
N LEU A 86 4.62 -14.35 -4.58
CA LEU A 86 4.14 -14.67 -3.23
C LEU A 86 3.67 -16.12 -3.10
N GLU A 87 3.42 -16.78 -4.22
CA GLU A 87 2.89 -18.14 -4.31
C GLU A 87 3.97 -19.19 -4.05
N GLY A 88 3.54 -20.36 -3.58
CA GLY A 88 4.36 -21.57 -3.55
C GLY A 88 5.27 -21.70 -2.35
N PHE A 89 5.36 -20.69 -1.49
CA PHE A 89 6.03 -20.83 -0.20
C PHE A 89 5.23 -21.72 0.76
N ASP A 90 5.94 -22.41 1.65
CA ASP A 90 5.31 -22.95 2.85
C ASP A 90 4.62 -21.82 3.65
N ALA A 91 3.46 -22.11 4.24
CA ALA A 91 2.65 -21.09 4.92
C ALA A 91 3.39 -20.48 6.13
N GLN A 92 4.07 -21.30 6.94
CA GLN A 92 4.81 -20.78 8.09
C GLN A 92 6.05 -20.00 7.62
N TYR A 93 6.73 -20.47 6.57
CA TYR A 93 7.84 -19.71 5.98
C TYR A 93 7.38 -18.33 5.51
N PHE A 94 6.30 -18.26 4.75
CA PHE A 94 5.74 -17.00 4.25
C PHE A 94 5.40 -16.05 5.41
N TYR A 95 4.66 -16.55 6.41
CA TYR A 95 4.30 -15.79 7.59
C TYR A 95 5.54 -15.19 8.26
N ASN A 96 6.56 -16.02 8.48
CA ASN A 96 7.81 -15.60 9.10
C ASN A 96 8.52 -14.51 8.30
N GLN A 97 8.54 -14.61 6.97
CA GLN A 97 9.12 -13.56 6.13
C GLN A 97 8.33 -12.25 6.23
N PHE A 98 7.00 -12.30 6.26
CA PHE A 98 6.17 -11.12 6.40
C PHE A 98 6.47 -10.38 7.71
N VAL A 99 6.47 -11.08 8.84
CA VAL A 99 6.66 -10.45 10.15
C VAL A 99 8.11 -10.08 10.44
N ASP A 100 9.09 -10.77 9.83
CA ASP A 100 10.51 -10.42 9.94
C ASP A 100 10.90 -9.20 9.08
N MET A 101 10.00 -8.66 8.25
CA MET A 101 10.23 -7.37 7.57
C MET A 101 10.19 -6.19 8.56
N ASP A 102 9.94 -6.44 9.84
CA ASP A 102 10.04 -5.44 10.88
C ASP A 102 11.40 -4.71 10.88
N MET A 103 11.43 -3.57 11.57
CA MET A 103 12.61 -2.72 11.66
C MET A 103 13.78 -3.36 12.43
N GLU A 104 13.58 -4.54 13.05
CA GLU A 104 14.55 -5.22 13.91
C GLU A 104 15.26 -6.37 13.17
N ARG A 105 14.50 -7.22 12.47
CA ARG A 105 14.95 -8.42 11.77
C ARG A 105 15.20 -8.19 10.28
N GLN A 106 14.66 -7.13 9.68
CA GLN A 106 15.02 -6.65 8.34
C GLN A 106 15.06 -7.75 7.24
N ALA A 107 14.01 -8.58 7.13
CA ALA A 107 13.91 -9.63 6.10
C ALA A 107 13.67 -9.11 4.67
N GLY A 108 13.31 -7.84 4.52
CA GLY A 108 12.91 -7.24 3.25
C GLY A 108 13.68 -5.97 2.93
N VAL A 109 13.90 -5.76 1.62
CA VAL A 109 14.49 -4.53 1.07
C VAL A 109 13.46 -3.40 0.92
N SER A 110 12.16 -3.75 0.92
CA SER A 110 11.07 -2.78 0.81
C SER A 110 10.73 -2.16 2.15
N SER A 111 10.81 -0.83 2.19
CA SER A 111 10.33 0.01 3.29
C SER A 111 8.81 0.00 3.41
N GLN A 112 8.08 0.06 2.29
CA GLN A 112 6.62 -0.04 2.23
C GLN A 112 6.13 -1.30 2.93
N MET A 113 6.80 -2.44 2.68
CA MET A 113 6.42 -3.69 3.32
C MET A 113 6.62 -3.69 4.84
N LYS A 114 7.59 -2.94 5.37
CA LYS A 114 7.80 -2.83 6.83
C LYS A 114 6.64 -2.11 7.52
N GLU A 115 6.06 -1.10 6.88
CA GLU A 115 4.85 -0.43 7.38
C GLU A 115 3.64 -1.38 7.32
N MET A 116 3.53 -2.17 6.25
CA MET A 116 2.41 -3.10 6.05
C MET A 116 2.36 -4.24 7.08
N VAL A 117 3.48 -4.62 7.72
CA VAL A 117 3.55 -5.69 8.73
C VAL A 117 2.47 -5.54 9.81
N TYR A 118 2.22 -4.31 10.25
CA TYR A 118 1.36 -4.03 11.39
C TYR A 118 -0.07 -3.63 11.02
N THR A 119 -0.42 -3.70 9.72
CA THR A 119 -1.73 -3.25 9.22
C THR A 119 -2.80 -4.34 9.21
N VAL A 120 -2.39 -5.62 9.28
CA VAL A 120 -3.28 -6.78 9.13
C VAL A 120 -3.09 -7.73 10.31
N PRO A 121 -4.16 -8.12 11.05
CA PRO A 121 -4.05 -9.00 12.21
C PRO A 121 -3.27 -10.30 11.93
N PRO A 122 -2.53 -10.84 12.92
CA PRO A 122 -1.71 -12.05 12.74
C PRO A 122 -2.47 -13.23 12.13
N LYS A 123 -3.71 -13.45 12.59
CA LYS A 123 -4.55 -14.54 12.09
C LYS A 123 -4.89 -14.39 10.61
N GLU A 124 -5.16 -13.17 10.15
CA GLU A 124 -5.48 -12.91 8.74
C GLU A 124 -4.26 -13.11 7.84
N ILE A 125 -3.06 -12.72 8.29
CA ILE A 125 -1.81 -13.03 7.59
C ILE A 125 -1.54 -14.54 7.55
N ALA A 126 -1.86 -15.29 8.61
CA ALA A 126 -1.80 -16.75 8.59
C ALA A 126 -2.76 -17.36 7.56
N ASP A 127 -4.00 -16.84 7.48
CA ASP A 127 -4.98 -17.27 6.48
C ASP A 127 -4.50 -16.95 5.05
N VAL A 128 -3.89 -15.78 4.82
CA VAL A 128 -3.24 -15.40 3.54
C VAL A 128 -2.10 -16.36 3.19
N SER A 129 -1.26 -16.67 4.17
CA SER A 129 -0.11 -17.58 4.01
C SER A 129 -0.56 -18.98 3.58
N LEU A 130 -1.64 -19.49 4.19
CA LEU A 130 -2.24 -20.77 3.82
C LEU A 130 -2.78 -20.75 2.38
N VAL A 131 -3.51 -19.70 1.98
CA VAL A 131 -4.05 -19.60 0.61
C VAL A 131 -2.95 -19.49 -0.44
N LEU A 132 -1.87 -18.74 -0.16
CA LEU A 132 -0.73 -18.61 -1.08
C LEU A 132 0.08 -19.90 -1.20
N SER A 133 0.15 -20.70 -0.13
CA SER A 133 0.85 -21.99 -0.14
C SER A 133 0.20 -23.04 -1.06
N GLU A 134 -1.10 -22.93 -1.33
CA GLU A 134 -1.81 -23.79 -2.28
C GLU A 134 -1.56 -23.39 -3.75
N ARG A 135 -1.03 -22.19 -3.99
CA ARG A 135 -0.79 -21.67 -5.34
C ARG A 135 0.62 -22.02 -5.78
N PRO A 136 0.82 -22.58 -6.97
CA PRO A 136 2.16 -22.87 -7.45
C PRO A 136 2.90 -21.57 -7.84
N MET A 137 4.18 -21.47 -7.47
CA MET A 137 5.07 -20.47 -8.04
C MET A 137 5.32 -20.80 -9.51
N LYS A 138 4.77 -19.99 -10.43
CA LYS A 138 4.87 -20.26 -11.86
C LYS A 138 6.28 -20.00 -12.38
N TRP A 139 6.89 -21.02 -13.01
CA TRP A 139 8.17 -20.92 -13.70
C TRP A 139 7.94 -20.66 -15.19
N ASN A 140 8.35 -19.48 -15.67
CA ASN A 140 8.18 -19.05 -17.06
C ASN A 140 9.54 -18.72 -17.68
N PRO A 141 10.34 -19.73 -18.03
CA PRO A 141 11.67 -19.51 -18.55
C PRO A 141 11.63 -18.88 -19.96
N ARG A 142 12.63 -18.06 -20.25
CA ARG A 142 12.94 -17.60 -21.60
C ARG A 142 13.82 -18.64 -22.29
N SER A 143 13.47 -19.05 -23.51
CA SER A 143 14.15 -20.16 -24.20
C SER A 143 15.62 -19.84 -24.49
N GLU A 144 15.92 -18.58 -24.81
CA GLU A 144 17.27 -18.07 -25.01
C GLU A 144 18.12 -18.13 -23.74
N VAL A 145 17.50 -18.00 -22.56
CA VAL A 145 18.21 -18.10 -21.27
C VAL A 145 18.54 -19.56 -20.98
N VAL A 146 17.56 -20.46 -21.11
CA VAL A 146 17.76 -21.90 -20.84
C VAL A 146 18.83 -22.50 -21.76
N ALA A 147 18.95 -22.00 -22.99
CA ALA A 147 19.96 -22.44 -23.95
C ALA A 147 21.34 -21.77 -23.75
N SER A 148 21.48 -20.83 -22.81
CA SER A 148 22.70 -20.03 -22.64
C SER A 148 23.77 -20.73 -21.78
N ASP A 149 25.03 -20.32 -21.97
CA ASP A 149 26.13 -20.76 -21.11
C ASP A 149 25.95 -20.30 -19.65
N ALA A 150 25.31 -19.15 -19.43
CA ALA A 150 25.01 -18.64 -18.08
C ALA A 150 24.12 -19.60 -17.31
N TYR A 151 23.09 -20.16 -17.96
CA TYR A 151 22.23 -21.17 -17.35
C TYR A 151 23.00 -22.45 -17.00
N ALA A 152 23.90 -22.90 -17.87
CA ALA A 152 24.73 -24.09 -17.63
C ALA A 152 25.74 -23.90 -16.49
N ARG A 153 26.41 -22.74 -16.44
CA ARG A 153 27.30 -22.37 -15.33
C ARG A 153 26.52 -22.21 -14.02
N GLY A 154 25.36 -21.57 -14.08
CA GLY A 154 24.43 -21.41 -12.97
C GLY A 154 24.00 -22.72 -12.36
N LYS A 155 23.65 -23.70 -13.20
CA LYS A 155 23.34 -25.07 -12.76
C LYS A 155 24.50 -25.69 -11.98
N THR A 156 25.71 -25.59 -12.53
CA THR A 156 26.91 -26.17 -11.92
C THR A 156 27.18 -25.56 -10.54
N LYS A 157 27.08 -24.23 -10.41
CA LYS A 157 27.26 -23.52 -9.14
C LYS A 157 26.15 -23.83 -8.14
N TYR A 158 24.90 -23.83 -8.60
CA TYR A 158 23.73 -24.15 -7.78
C TYR A 158 23.79 -25.57 -7.24
N ASP A 159 24.13 -26.56 -8.06
CA ASP A 159 24.25 -27.96 -7.65
C ASP A 159 25.33 -28.17 -6.59
N ALA A 160 26.42 -27.41 -6.66
CA ALA A 160 27.53 -27.51 -5.72
C ALA A 160 27.20 -26.95 -4.33
N SER A 161 26.39 -25.89 -4.24
CA SER A 161 26.26 -25.10 -2.99
C SER A 161 24.82 -24.93 -2.48
N CYS A 162 23.82 -24.96 -3.36
CA CYS A 162 22.45 -24.52 -3.04
C CYS A 162 21.46 -25.70 -2.97
N LYS A 163 21.63 -26.69 -3.86
CA LYS A 163 20.69 -27.81 -4.07
C LYS A 163 20.37 -28.60 -2.80
N MET A 164 21.33 -28.76 -1.89
CA MET A 164 21.14 -29.51 -0.65
C MET A 164 20.00 -28.97 0.21
N CYS A 165 19.80 -27.65 0.23
CA CYS A 165 18.76 -26.99 1.01
C CYS A 165 17.57 -26.56 0.14
N HIS A 166 17.84 -25.98 -1.03
CA HIS A 166 16.81 -25.40 -1.90
C HIS A 166 16.21 -26.39 -2.91
N GLY A 167 16.63 -27.66 -2.91
CA GLY A 167 16.10 -28.71 -3.78
C GLY A 167 16.59 -28.61 -5.22
N GLU A 168 16.12 -29.50 -6.10
CA GLU A 168 16.47 -29.51 -7.52
C GLU A 168 16.01 -28.20 -8.19
N GLN A 169 16.94 -27.45 -8.80
CA GLN A 169 16.66 -26.15 -9.44
C GLN A 169 15.91 -25.13 -8.56
N GLY A 170 15.99 -25.24 -7.24
CA GLY A 170 15.28 -24.33 -6.33
C GLY A 170 13.84 -24.77 -6.04
N ALA A 171 13.45 -26.00 -6.34
CA ALA A 171 12.10 -26.53 -6.06
C ALA A 171 12.00 -27.20 -4.67
N SER A 172 12.47 -26.52 -3.61
CA SER A 172 12.36 -27.02 -2.24
C SER A 172 10.90 -27.19 -1.82
N THR A 173 10.62 -28.29 -1.13
CA THR A 173 9.35 -28.53 -0.40
C THR A 173 9.54 -28.47 1.11
N ASN A 174 10.75 -28.15 1.58
CA ASN A 174 11.06 -28.07 3.00
C ASN A 174 10.58 -26.72 3.57
N PRO A 175 9.74 -26.70 4.62
CA PRO A 175 9.28 -25.46 5.27
C PRO A 175 10.41 -24.52 5.75
N ALA A 176 11.61 -25.05 6.00
CA ALA A 176 12.75 -24.24 6.44
C ALA A 176 13.46 -23.52 5.27
N TYR A 177 13.31 -24.01 4.03
CA TYR A 177 14.08 -23.53 2.88
C TYR A 177 13.15 -23.14 1.74
N PRO A 178 13.13 -21.85 1.33
CA PRO A 178 12.20 -21.37 0.33
C PRO A 178 12.44 -22.02 -1.04
N PRO A 179 11.37 -22.20 -1.84
CA PRO A 179 11.52 -22.37 -3.27
C PRO A 179 12.07 -21.09 -3.91
N LEU A 180 12.97 -21.27 -4.87
CA LEU A 180 13.55 -20.22 -5.71
C LEU A 180 13.12 -20.37 -7.18
N LYS A 181 12.63 -21.56 -7.56
CA LYS A 181 12.29 -21.87 -8.96
C LYS A 181 11.18 -20.97 -9.46
N GLY A 182 11.49 -20.12 -10.43
CA GLY A 182 10.54 -19.18 -11.03
C GLY A 182 10.32 -17.89 -10.27
N GLN A 183 11.08 -17.62 -9.20
CA GLN A 183 11.08 -16.33 -8.53
C GLN A 183 11.60 -15.21 -9.47
N MET A 184 11.37 -13.93 -9.12
CA MET A 184 11.81 -12.78 -9.91
C MET A 184 13.35 -12.66 -9.91
N PRO A 185 13.99 -12.45 -11.07
CA PRO A 185 15.45 -12.50 -11.18
C PRO A 185 16.15 -11.38 -10.40
N ALA A 186 15.67 -10.13 -10.51
CA ALA A 186 16.22 -9.03 -9.71
C ALA A 186 16.01 -9.26 -8.22
N TYR A 187 14.83 -9.72 -7.78
CA TYR A 187 14.62 -10.07 -6.37
C TYR A 187 15.64 -11.10 -5.86
N VAL A 188 15.85 -12.22 -6.56
CA VAL A 188 16.79 -13.27 -6.12
C VAL A 188 18.22 -12.72 -6.03
N PHE A 189 18.65 -11.97 -7.04
CA PHE A 189 19.96 -11.32 -7.05
C PHE A 189 20.13 -10.40 -5.83
N GLU A 190 19.17 -9.49 -5.62
CA GLU A 190 19.23 -8.50 -4.55
C GLU A 190 19.11 -9.11 -3.15
N GLN A 191 18.43 -10.26 -2.99
CA GLN A 191 18.44 -10.98 -1.71
C GLN A 191 19.81 -11.58 -1.39
N MET A 192 20.51 -12.13 -2.39
CA MET A 192 21.87 -12.64 -2.22
C MET A 192 22.85 -11.52 -1.87
N THR A 193 22.74 -10.38 -2.56
CA THR A 193 23.48 -9.15 -2.25
C THR A 193 23.18 -8.65 -0.82
N ALA A 194 21.91 -8.60 -0.42
CA ALA A 194 21.51 -8.15 0.91
C ALA A 194 22.04 -9.05 2.03
N TYR A 195 22.07 -10.38 1.85
CA TYR A 195 22.71 -11.29 2.80
C TYR A 195 24.22 -11.09 2.86
N ARG A 196 24.90 -10.99 1.70
CA ARG A 196 26.36 -10.76 1.63
C ARG A 196 26.77 -9.51 2.40
N ASP A 197 26.02 -8.44 2.21
CA ASP A 197 26.31 -7.11 2.75
C ASP A 197 25.76 -6.89 4.16
N GLY A 198 25.05 -7.87 4.73
CA GLY A 198 24.45 -7.77 6.07
C GLY A 198 23.25 -6.83 6.15
N LYS A 199 22.64 -6.48 5.01
CA LYS A 199 21.41 -5.67 4.94
C LYS A 199 20.14 -6.49 5.19
N ARG A 200 20.24 -7.83 5.13
CA ARG A 200 19.17 -8.76 5.51
C ARG A 200 19.60 -9.61 6.70
N THR A 201 18.95 -9.42 7.85
CA THR A 201 19.37 -9.97 9.16
C THR A 201 18.28 -10.79 9.84
N ASN A 202 17.37 -11.37 9.05
CA ASN A 202 16.24 -12.13 9.55
C ASN A 202 16.66 -13.46 10.21
N ARG A 203 15.70 -14.19 10.77
CA ARG A 203 15.97 -15.42 11.53
C ARG A 203 16.73 -16.51 10.76
N GLN A 204 16.70 -16.48 9.41
CA GLN A 204 17.45 -17.39 8.55
C GLN A 204 18.74 -16.80 7.95
N ALA A 205 19.07 -15.54 8.20
CA ALA A 205 20.20 -14.86 7.57
C ALA A 205 21.54 -15.55 7.85
N ALA A 206 21.76 -15.99 9.09
CA ALA A 206 23.00 -16.66 9.49
C ALA A 206 23.33 -17.90 8.66
N VAL A 207 22.31 -18.58 8.11
CA VAL A 207 22.50 -19.74 7.23
C VAL A 207 22.95 -19.32 5.84
N MET A 208 22.37 -18.25 5.28
CA MET A 208 22.63 -17.81 3.91
C MET A 208 23.89 -16.95 3.76
N VAL A 209 24.28 -16.19 4.78
CA VAL A 209 25.42 -15.25 4.72
C VAL A 209 26.73 -15.89 4.23
N PRO A 210 27.16 -17.08 4.70
CA PRO A 210 28.40 -17.71 4.20
C PRO A 210 28.33 -18.05 2.70
N PHE A 211 27.17 -18.54 2.23
CA PHE A 211 26.96 -18.89 0.82
C PHE A 211 26.88 -17.66 -0.07
N ALA A 212 26.33 -16.56 0.43
CA ALA A 212 26.35 -15.29 -0.27
C ALA A 212 27.80 -14.75 -0.38
N LYS A 213 28.57 -14.76 0.71
CA LYS A 213 29.94 -14.22 0.72
C LYS A 213 30.96 -15.02 -0.11
N MET A 214 30.70 -16.29 -0.41
CA MET A 214 31.63 -17.13 -1.18
C MET A 214 31.48 -17.00 -2.70
N LEU A 215 30.43 -16.34 -3.20
CA LEU A 215 30.10 -16.22 -4.62
C LEU A 215 30.31 -14.78 -5.11
N SER A 216 30.65 -14.62 -6.39
CA SER A 216 30.68 -13.31 -7.06
C SER A 216 29.29 -12.88 -7.54
N GLU A 217 29.16 -11.63 -7.97
CA GLU A 217 27.94 -11.14 -8.62
C GLU A 217 27.67 -11.84 -9.97
N ASP A 218 28.73 -12.21 -10.71
CA ASP A 218 28.59 -13.04 -11.92
C ASP A 218 28.02 -14.43 -11.56
N ASP A 219 28.47 -15.03 -10.47
CA ASP A 219 27.93 -16.29 -9.97
C ASP A 219 26.45 -16.12 -9.57
N TYR A 220 26.07 -15.00 -8.96
CA TYR A 220 24.66 -14.69 -8.67
C TYR A 220 23.83 -14.61 -9.95
N ALA A 221 24.29 -13.88 -10.96
CA ALA A 221 23.59 -13.73 -12.22
C ALA A 221 23.41 -15.08 -12.95
N ASP A 222 24.42 -15.94 -12.94
CA ASP A 222 24.36 -17.30 -13.49
C ASP A 222 23.36 -18.17 -12.69
N ILE A 223 23.42 -18.15 -11.36
CA ILE A 223 22.46 -18.89 -10.50
C ILE A 223 21.03 -18.40 -10.73
N VAL A 224 20.83 -17.09 -10.83
CA VAL A 224 19.54 -16.46 -11.15
C VAL A 224 19.02 -16.96 -12.50
N ALA A 225 19.86 -16.98 -13.54
CA ALA A 225 19.50 -17.52 -14.84
C ALA A 225 19.01 -18.97 -14.74
N TYR A 226 19.69 -19.80 -13.93
CA TYR A 226 19.32 -21.20 -13.74
C TYR A 226 18.00 -21.40 -12.98
N VAL A 227 17.81 -20.75 -11.83
CA VAL A 227 16.63 -20.97 -10.97
C VAL A 227 15.38 -20.27 -11.51
N THR A 228 15.53 -19.09 -12.11
CA THR A 228 14.40 -18.31 -12.61
C THR A 228 14.09 -18.62 -14.08
N GLY A 229 15.09 -19.05 -14.86
CA GLY A 229 14.98 -19.14 -16.31
C GLY A 229 14.99 -17.77 -17.01
N MET A 230 15.43 -16.71 -16.32
CA MET A 230 15.51 -15.33 -16.82
C MET A 230 16.87 -14.72 -16.49
N PHE A 231 17.40 -13.86 -17.37
CA PHE A 231 18.59 -13.08 -17.04
C PHE A 231 18.28 -12.06 -15.94
N TYR A 232 19.29 -11.76 -15.12
CA TYR A 232 19.25 -10.60 -14.24
C TYR A 232 19.39 -9.32 -15.08
N THR A 233 18.46 -8.40 -14.88
CA THR A 233 18.56 -7.02 -15.35
C THR A 233 18.64 -6.12 -14.11
N PRO A 234 19.71 -5.31 -13.95
CA PRO A 234 19.80 -4.35 -12.86
C PRO A 234 18.65 -3.35 -12.89
N ILE A 235 18.22 -2.91 -11.71
CA ILE A 235 17.18 -1.89 -11.57
C ILE A 235 17.85 -0.52 -11.55
N GLU A 236 17.45 0.36 -12.47
CA GLU A 236 17.91 1.75 -12.49
C GLU A 236 17.28 2.54 -11.33
N GLN A 237 18.10 2.95 -10.35
CA GLN A 237 17.64 3.89 -9.32
C GLN A 237 17.59 5.30 -9.91
N ARG A 238 16.41 5.95 -9.89
CA ARG A 238 16.32 7.39 -10.15
C ARG A 238 16.35 8.16 -8.83
N GLU A 239 16.81 9.41 -8.90
CA GLU A 239 16.89 10.26 -7.71
C GLU A 239 15.50 10.63 -7.17
N PHE A 240 15.42 10.78 -5.85
CA PHE A 240 14.28 11.38 -5.15
C PHE A 240 14.11 12.83 -5.57
N ILE A 241 13.01 13.17 -6.23
CA ILE A 241 12.69 14.55 -6.57
C ILE A 241 11.44 14.98 -5.80
N THR A 242 11.59 15.94 -4.88
CA THR A 242 10.44 16.52 -4.14
C THR A 242 10.25 18.01 -4.37
N GLY A 243 10.89 18.60 -5.39
CA GLY A 243 10.86 20.04 -5.62
C GLY A 243 12.00 20.83 -4.96
N LYS A 244 13.09 20.16 -4.55
CA LYS A 244 14.33 20.84 -4.11
C LYS A 244 14.78 21.86 -5.17
N GLY A 245 14.85 23.14 -4.80
CA GLY A 245 15.16 24.25 -5.70
C GLY A 245 13.95 25.04 -6.21
N MET A 246 12.72 24.56 -5.98
CA MET A 246 11.50 25.30 -6.31
C MET A 246 11.15 26.29 -5.20
N PRO A 247 10.74 27.54 -5.50
CA PRO A 247 10.28 28.48 -4.47
C PRO A 247 8.92 28.07 -3.88
N PRO A 248 8.57 28.55 -2.67
CA PRO A 248 7.24 28.37 -2.11
C PRO A 248 6.20 29.13 -2.93
N VAL A 249 4.97 28.63 -2.97
CA VAL A 249 3.86 29.29 -3.67
C VAL A 249 3.38 30.50 -2.85
N GLU A 250 3.37 31.67 -3.47
CA GLU A 250 2.92 32.91 -2.81
C GLU A 250 1.40 32.88 -2.59
N GLY A 251 0.97 33.26 -1.38
CA GLY A 251 -0.45 33.25 -1.01
C GLY A 251 -1.03 31.84 -0.83
N PHE A 252 -0.19 30.81 -0.71
CA PHE A 252 -0.60 29.45 -0.39
C PHE A 252 -1.38 29.40 0.93
N VAL A 253 -2.49 28.69 0.89
CA VAL A 253 -3.28 28.31 2.05
C VAL A 253 -3.56 26.81 1.93
N LEU A 254 -3.37 26.07 3.02
CA LEU A 254 -3.68 24.64 3.04
C LEU A 254 -5.21 24.46 2.95
N PRO A 255 -5.74 23.82 1.89
CA PRO A 255 -7.18 23.60 1.77
C PRO A 255 -7.68 22.58 2.80
N ASP A 256 -8.97 22.51 3.08
CA ASP A 256 -9.60 21.50 3.94
C ASP A 256 -9.77 20.16 3.21
N THR A 257 -9.87 19.06 3.96
CA THR A 257 -9.97 17.69 3.39
C THR A 257 -11.23 17.43 2.57
N GLY A 258 -12.28 18.27 2.70
CA GLY A 258 -13.60 18.06 2.10
C GLY A 258 -14.56 17.25 2.98
N LEU A 259 -14.08 16.70 4.11
CA LEU A 259 -14.92 16.02 5.09
C LEU A 259 -15.70 17.05 5.92
N ILE A 260 -16.93 17.32 5.48
CA ILE A 260 -17.83 18.28 6.14
C ILE A 260 -18.90 17.62 7.03
N GLN A 261 -18.90 16.28 7.11
CA GLN A 261 -19.89 15.50 7.87
C GLN A 261 -19.30 15.02 9.18
N ASN A 262 -20.15 14.89 10.19
CA ASN A 262 -19.77 14.32 11.48
C ASN A 262 -20.08 12.82 11.50
N PHE A 263 -19.10 11.99 11.85
CA PHE A 263 -19.20 10.53 11.89
C PHE A 263 -19.19 9.97 13.33
N ILE A 264 -18.90 10.80 14.33
CA ILE A 264 -18.91 10.45 15.75
C ILE A 264 -19.72 11.41 16.61
N ASP A 265 -20.32 10.90 17.69
CA ASP A 265 -21.17 11.74 18.53
C ASP A 265 -20.34 12.59 19.55
N MET A 266 -19.12 13.01 19.18
CA MET A 266 -18.23 13.83 20.02
C MET A 266 -17.40 14.83 19.22
N HIS A 267 -16.94 15.90 19.89
CA HIS A 267 -16.09 16.93 19.31
C HIS A 267 -14.66 16.42 19.04
N GLY A 268 -14.03 16.95 17.99
CA GLY A 268 -12.61 16.77 17.68
C GLY A 268 -12.34 16.06 16.34
N GLU A 269 -13.38 15.75 15.57
CA GLU A 269 -13.26 15.22 14.22
C GLU A 269 -12.90 16.33 13.20
N ASP A 270 -12.36 15.95 12.04
CA ASP A 270 -11.94 16.85 10.96
C ASP A 270 -12.98 17.92 10.60
N ASN A 271 -14.27 17.54 10.54
CA ASN A 271 -15.36 18.41 10.16
C ASN A 271 -15.70 19.50 11.21
N ASP A 272 -15.17 19.40 12.43
CA ASP A 272 -15.36 20.40 13.49
C ASP A 272 -14.43 21.60 13.31
N TYR A 273 -13.41 21.50 12.45
CA TYR A 273 -12.39 22.52 12.25
C TYR A 273 -12.27 23.04 10.78
N PRO A 274 -13.38 23.31 10.06
CA PRO A 274 -13.30 23.82 8.70
C PRO A 274 -12.72 25.23 8.70
N LYS A 275 -11.78 25.49 7.79
CA LYS A 275 -11.11 26.79 7.66
C LYS A 275 -11.07 27.26 6.22
N ASN A 276 -10.65 26.37 5.32
CA ASN A 276 -10.35 26.69 3.93
C ASN A 276 -11.05 25.68 3.00
N PRO A 277 -12.38 25.77 2.79
CA PRO A 277 -13.08 24.89 1.86
C PRO A 277 -12.37 24.83 0.50
N MET A 278 -12.35 23.65 -0.12
CA MET A 278 -11.76 23.51 -1.45
C MET A 278 -12.48 24.41 -2.45
N ASP A 279 -11.70 25.19 -3.20
CA ASP A 279 -12.23 26.23 -4.09
C ASP A 279 -11.39 26.28 -5.38
N TYR A 280 -12.09 26.24 -6.52
CA TYR A 280 -11.49 26.04 -7.83
C TYR A 280 -12.09 26.99 -8.85
N THR A 281 -11.21 27.61 -9.64
CA THR A 281 -11.59 28.45 -10.78
C THR A 281 -11.21 27.76 -12.10
N ILE A 282 -12.18 27.55 -12.98
CA ILE A 282 -11.91 27.00 -14.32
C ILE A 282 -11.53 28.15 -15.26
N SER A 283 -10.47 27.97 -16.05
CA SER A 283 -10.04 29.00 -17.02
C SER A 283 -11.10 29.20 -18.12
N ASN A 284 -11.07 30.37 -18.78
CA ASN A 284 -12.03 30.69 -19.85
C ASN A 284 -11.98 29.69 -21.03
N SER A 285 -10.82 29.09 -21.30
CA SER A 285 -10.68 28.04 -22.33
C SER A 285 -11.27 26.70 -21.89
N GLY A 286 -11.54 26.54 -20.59
CA GLY A 286 -12.01 25.32 -19.98
C GLY A 286 -10.94 24.24 -19.84
N LYS A 287 -9.66 24.54 -20.07
CA LYS A 287 -8.55 23.56 -20.10
C LYS A 287 -7.75 23.49 -18.81
N ILE A 288 -7.79 24.53 -17.99
CA ILE A 288 -7.04 24.63 -16.73
C ILE A 288 -7.99 24.82 -15.56
N VAL A 289 -7.60 24.28 -14.40
CA VAL A 289 -8.19 24.57 -13.09
C VAL A 289 -7.16 25.30 -12.25
N VAL A 290 -7.52 26.44 -11.68
CA VAL A 290 -6.74 27.13 -10.66
C VAL A 290 -7.31 26.77 -9.30
N ASP A 291 -6.48 26.23 -8.42
CA ASP A 291 -6.83 26.03 -7.02
C ASP A 291 -6.65 27.36 -6.28
N ASN A 292 -7.76 27.92 -5.80
CA ASN A 292 -7.76 29.25 -5.18
C ASN A 292 -7.10 29.24 -3.79
N ASN A 293 -6.92 28.09 -3.15
CA ASN A 293 -6.21 27.98 -1.87
C ASN A 293 -4.71 27.82 -2.10
N THR A 294 -4.30 26.85 -2.92
CA THR A 294 -2.87 26.54 -3.11
C THR A 294 -2.20 27.43 -4.15
N LYS A 295 -2.98 28.13 -4.98
CA LYS A 295 -2.56 28.92 -6.16
C LYS A 295 -1.88 28.10 -7.26
N LEU A 296 -1.94 26.78 -7.16
CA LEU A 296 -1.47 25.88 -8.20
C LEU A 296 -2.46 25.87 -9.36
N MET A 297 -1.93 25.72 -10.58
CA MET A 297 -2.74 25.51 -11.78
C MET A 297 -2.56 24.08 -12.27
N TRP A 298 -3.67 23.46 -12.60
CA TRP A 298 -3.74 22.06 -12.97
C TRP A 298 -4.29 21.94 -14.38
N GLU A 299 -3.74 20.98 -15.14
CA GLU A 299 -4.43 20.46 -16.31
C GLU A 299 -5.82 20.02 -15.84
N ARG A 300 -6.90 20.38 -16.56
CA ARG A 300 -8.27 20.06 -16.16
C ARG A 300 -8.69 18.65 -16.54
N ASP A 301 -8.28 18.19 -17.70
CA ASP A 301 -8.61 16.87 -18.23
C ASP A 301 -7.34 16.03 -18.23
N SER A 302 -7.29 14.99 -17.41
CA SER A 302 -6.08 14.16 -17.32
C SER A 302 -5.76 13.52 -18.68
N SER A 303 -4.51 13.08 -18.87
CA SER A 303 -3.94 12.46 -20.08
C SER A 303 -4.82 11.48 -20.92
N ARG A 304 -5.93 10.91 -20.40
CA ARG A 304 -6.83 9.94 -21.07
C ARG A 304 -6.18 8.63 -21.52
N ILE A 305 -4.88 8.50 -21.36
CA ILE A 305 -4.10 7.31 -21.63
C ILE A 305 -3.33 6.91 -20.37
N TRP A 306 -3.22 5.61 -20.17
CA TRP A 306 -2.54 5.02 -19.03
C TRP A 306 -1.05 4.94 -19.36
N MET A 307 -0.22 5.56 -18.52
CA MET A 307 1.23 5.69 -18.73
C MET A 307 1.99 5.11 -17.55
N THR A 308 3.18 4.59 -17.81
CA THR A 308 4.19 4.34 -16.77
C THR A 308 4.61 5.66 -16.12
N ALA A 309 5.26 5.59 -14.96
CA ALA A 309 5.74 6.79 -14.27
C ALA A 309 6.70 7.61 -15.15
N VAL A 310 7.51 6.96 -15.99
CA VAL A 310 8.48 7.59 -16.89
C VAL A 310 7.81 8.27 -18.08
N GLU A 311 6.87 7.59 -18.74
CA GLU A 311 6.14 8.14 -19.88
C GLU A 311 5.34 9.38 -19.49
N GLY A 312 4.73 9.38 -18.30
CA GLY A 312 4.01 10.55 -17.85
C GLY A 312 4.92 11.74 -17.51
N GLU A 313 6.13 11.50 -16.99
CA GLU A 313 7.08 12.59 -16.68
C GLU A 313 7.42 13.34 -17.98
N GLN A 314 7.63 12.56 -19.05
CA GLN A 314 7.81 13.09 -20.40
C GLN A 314 6.53 13.76 -20.93
N TYR A 315 5.35 13.22 -20.65
CA TYR A 315 4.08 13.85 -21.03
C TYR A 315 3.97 15.26 -20.45
N CYS A 316 4.16 15.42 -19.14
CA CYS A 316 4.02 16.73 -18.51
C CYS A 316 5.11 17.72 -18.95
N SER A 317 6.36 17.25 -19.10
CA SER A 317 7.47 18.11 -19.53
C SER A 317 7.33 18.62 -20.97
N ASN A 318 6.51 17.96 -21.79
CA ASN A 318 6.24 18.36 -23.18
C ASN A 318 4.83 18.94 -23.36
N LEU A 319 4.06 19.11 -22.29
CA LEU A 319 2.69 19.61 -22.37
C LEU A 319 2.71 21.12 -22.63
N GLU A 320 2.05 21.55 -23.70
CA GLU A 320 1.71 22.95 -23.94
C GLU A 320 0.18 23.12 -23.82
N LEU A 321 -0.27 23.86 -22.82
CA LEU A 321 -1.70 23.99 -22.51
C LEU A 321 -2.06 25.41 -22.06
N ASP A 322 -3.10 25.96 -22.68
CA ASP A 322 -3.66 27.30 -22.40
C ASP A 322 -2.64 28.45 -22.45
N GLY A 323 -1.59 28.30 -23.27
CA GLY A 323 -0.52 29.30 -23.41
C GLY A 323 0.65 29.11 -22.45
N TYR A 324 0.70 28.01 -21.70
CA TYR A 324 1.80 27.65 -20.82
C TYR A 324 2.52 26.39 -21.29
N ASP A 325 3.84 26.36 -21.12
CA ASP A 325 4.78 25.29 -21.52
C ASP A 325 5.67 24.80 -20.35
N ASP A 326 5.43 25.31 -19.13
CA ASP A 326 6.17 25.02 -17.90
C ASP A 326 5.46 23.95 -17.03
N TRP A 327 4.69 23.07 -17.66
CA TRP A 327 3.99 21.99 -16.98
C TRP A 327 4.94 20.94 -16.43
N ARG A 328 4.59 20.38 -15.28
CA ARG A 328 5.41 19.37 -14.62
C ARG A 328 4.56 18.31 -13.94
N TYR A 329 5.23 17.24 -13.54
CA TYR A 329 4.66 16.29 -12.60
C TYR A 329 4.22 16.98 -11.31
N PRO A 330 3.19 16.47 -10.63
CA PRO A 330 2.79 17.00 -9.34
C PRO A 330 3.64 16.41 -8.21
N LEU A 331 3.99 17.23 -7.24
CA LEU A 331 4.55 16.73 -5.99
C LEU A 331 3.46 16.05 -5.17
N MET A 332 3.86 15.17 -4.25
CA MET A 332 2.89 14.42 -3.46
C MET A 332 1.98 15.31 -2.60
N LYS A 333 2.53 16.36 -2.02
CA LYS A 333 1.74 17.32 -1.25
C LYS A 333 0.78 18.14 -2.13
N GLU A 334 1.16 18.43 -3.37
CA GLU A 334 0.32 19.13 -4.35
C GLU A 334 -0.82 18.24 -4.82
N LEU A 335 -0.51 16.99 -5.18
CA LEU A 335 -1.55 16.07 -5.65
C LEU A 335 -2.56 15.76 -4.54
N GLN A 336 -2.11 15.74 -3.28
CA GLN A 336 -2.97 15.51 -2.12
C GLN A 336 -3.88 16.71 -1.84
N SER A 337 -3.44 17.93 -2.16
CA SER A 337 -4.22 19.15 -1.92
C SER A 337 -5.49 19.22 -2.76
N ILE A 338 -5.56 18.48 -3.87
CA ILE A 338 -6.75 18.39 -4.73
C ILE A 338 -7.59 17.14 -4.47
N ALA A 339 -7.16 16.23 -3.59
CA ALA A 339 -7.98 15.10 -3.18
C ALA A 339 -9.10 15.58 -2.24
N ASP A 340 -10.35 15.31 -2.62
CA ASP A 340 -11.54 15.59 -1.83
C ASP A 340 -11.97 14.31 -1.11
N LEU A 341 -11.65 14.21 0.17
CA LEU A 341 -11.93 13.03 1.00
C LEU A 341 -13.39 12.95 1.44
N GLY A 342 -14.19 13.99 1.21
CA GLY A 342 -15.66 13.95 1.33
C GLY A 342 -16.33 13.30 0.11
N GLU A 343 -15.61 13.22 -1.01
CA GLU A 343 -16.03 12.53 -2.23
C GLU A 343 -15.44 11.13 -2.31
N PHE A 344 -16.08 10.26 -3.10
CA PHE A 344 -15.65 8.87 -3.22
C PHE A 344 -15.81 8.36 -4.65
N ARG A 345 -14.77 7.70 -5.18
CA ARG A 345 -14.74 7.11 -6.54
C ARG A 345 -15.21 8.06 -7.66
N PRO A 346 -14.53 9.21 -7.83
CA PRO A 346 -13.23 9.53 -7.26
C PRO A 346 -13.32 10.55 -6.10
N ALA A 347 -12.37 10.48 -5.18
CA ALA A 347 -12.10 11.42 -4.08
C ALA A 347 -11.50 12.74 -4.62
N ILE A 348 -12.27 13.46 -5.43
CA ILE A 348 -11.92 14.75 -6.04
C ILE A 348 -13.18 15.44 -6.55
N ASN A 349 -13.19 16.77 -6.56
CA ASN A 349 -14.24 17.55 -7.20
C ASN A 349 -14.30 17.29 -8.72
N THR A 350 -15.29 16.52 -9.18
CA THR A 350 -15.40 16.12 -10.59
C THR A 350 -15.92 17.21 -11.53
N ASP A 351 -16.46 18.31 -10.99
CA ASP A 351 -16.87 19.46 -11.80
C ASP A 351 -15.64 20.28 -12.22
N ALA A 352 -14.70 20.43 -11.27
CA ALA A 352 -13.40 21.02 -11.51
C ALA A 352 -12.51 20.08 -12.34
N PHE A 353 -12.28 18.85 -11.89
CA PHE A 353 -11.29 17.93 -12.48
C PHE A 353 -11.93 16.78 -13.27
N LEU A 354 -11.64 16.73 -14.56
CA LEU A 354 -12.21 15.76 -15.49
C LEU A 354 -11.31 14.53 -15.67
N ASN A 355 -11.94 13.40 -16.01
CA ASN A 355 -11.27 12.15 -16.33
C ASN A 355 -10.36 11.60 -15.21
N MET A 356 -10.89 11.54 -13.99
CA MET A 356 -10.17 10.97 -12.84
C MET A 356 -10.45 9.48 -12.67
N PRO A 357 -9.47 8.69 -12.20
CA PRO A 357 -9.62 7.25 -12.05
C PRO A 357 -10.62 6.94 -10.93
N ARG A 358 -11.72 6.26 -11.28
CA ARG A 358 -12.80 5.90 -10.34
C ARG A 358 -12.63 4.52 -9.68
N LEU A 359 -11.80 3.68 -10.29
CA LEU A 359 -11.48 2.33 -9.81
C LEU A 359 -10.05 2.30 -9.27
N GLN A 360 -9.64 1.16 -8.72
CA GLN A 360 -8.35 0.88 -8.10
C GLN A 360 -7.15 1.29 -8.98
N SER A 361 -6.83 2.58 -8.93
CA SER A 361 -5.70 3.21 -9.59
C SER A 361 -5.53 4.62 -9.05
N GLY A 362 -4.61 5.39 -9.62
CA GLY A 362 -4.29 6.72 -9.13
C GLY A 362 -3.75 7.63 -10.22
N VAL A 363 -3.16 8.73 -9.77
CA VAL A 363 -2.36 9.63 -10.60
C VAL A 363 -0.93 9.61 -10.08
N TRP A 364 0.03 9.53 -10.99
CA TRP A 364 1.46 9.59 -10.65
C TRP A 364 1.85 10.95 -10.07
N GLY A 365 2.79 10.93 -9.12
CA GLY A 365 3.52 12.11 -8.64
C GLY A 365 5.00 12.07 -9.04
N PHE A 366 5.75 13.11 -8.67
CA PHE A 366 7.20 13.21 -8.94
C PHE A 366 7.99 11.97 -8.49
N PRO A 367 9.03 11.58 -9.25
CA PRO A 367 9.36 10.19 -9.44
C PRO A 367 10.29 9.67 -8.36
N VAL A 368 10.00 8.42 -7.98
CA VAL A 368 10.72 7.51 -7.09
C VAL A 368 10.42 7.67 -5.59
N SER A 369 9.80 6.61 -5.03
CA SER A 369 9.75 6.38 -3.59
C SER A 369 11.03 5.69 -3.14
N ASP A 370 11.27 5.49 -1.84
CA ASP A 370 12.50 4.93 -1.25
C ASP A 370 12.86 3.50 -1.65
N HIS A 371 12.16 3.00 -2.66
CA HIS A 371 12.33 1.73 -3.30
C HIS A 371 12.59 1.94 -4.80
N PRO A 372 13.64 1.34 -5.37
CA PRO A 372 14.22 1.76 -6.66
C PRO A 372 13.35 1.48 -7.89
N ASP A 373 12.39 0.56 -7.80
CA ASP A 373 11.42 0.23 -8.86
C ASP A 373 10.01 0.77 -8.55
N HIS A 374 9.84 1.66 -7.58
CA HIS A 374 8.54 2.27 -7.24
C HIS A 374 8.54 3.78 -7.47
N ALA A 375 7.39 4.33 -7.83
CA ALA A 375 7.11 5.76 -7.89
C ALA A 375 5.90 6.10 -7.01
N TRP A 376 5.85 7.33 -6.52
CA TRP A 376 4.73 7.80 -5.72
C TRP A 376 3.47 8.02 -6.55
N HIS A 377 2.31 7.71 -5.97
CA HIS A 377 1.02 8.09 -6.53
C HIS A 377 0.00 8.41 -5.45
N ILE A 378 -1.09 9.06 -5.86
CA ILE A 378 -2.30 9.18 -5.05
C ILE A 378 -3.41 8.36 -5.67
N GLY A 379 -3.96 7.44 -4.87
CA GLY A 379 -5.09 6.61 -5.27
C GLY A 379 -6.40 7.35 -5.14
N PHE A 380 -6.85 8.00 -6.21
CA PHE A 380 -8.10 8.79 -6.22
C PHE A 380 -9.42 8.04 -5.99
N PRO A 381 -9.53 6.70 -5.88
CA PRO A 381 -10.75 6.11 -5.32
C PRO A 381 -11.09 6.61 -3.92
N GLU A 382 -10.06 6.87 -3.10
CA GLU A 382 -10.19 7.20 -1.67
C GLU A 382 -9.17 8.25 -1.18
N GLY A 383 -8.12 8.57 -1.95
CA GLY A 383 -7.12 9.59 -1.61
C GLY A 383 -5.83 9.07 -0.96
N HIS A 384 -5.59 7.75 -0.95
CA HIS A 384 -4.43 7.16 -0.28
C HIS A 384 -3.09 7.56 -0.94
N ILE A 385 -2.04 7.59 -0.12
CA ILE A 385 -0.67 7.93 -0.54
C ILE A 385 0.21 6.70 -0.37
N MET A 386 0.72 6.17 -1.49
CA MET A 386 1.64 5.04 -1.45
C MET A 386 2.60 5.02 -2.65
N GLY A 387 3.75 4.37 -2.46
CA GLY A 387 4.63 3.98 -3.56
C GLY A 387 4.04 2.79 -4.32
N GLN A 388 4.17 2.79 -5.64
CA GLN A 388 3.71 1.72 -6.52
C GLN A 388 4.78 1.41 -7.55
N HIS A 389 4.92 0.13 -7.90
CA HIS A 389 5.84 -0.31 -8.93
C HIS A 389 5.70 0.45 -10.27
N THR A 390 6.82 0.93 -10.83
CA THR A 390 6.90 1.80 -12.01
C THR A 390 6.44 1.15 -13.31
N ALA A 391 6.46 -0.18 -13.40
CA ALA A 391 5.87 -0.92 -14.52
C ALA A 391 4.32 -0.88 -14.55
N SER A 392 3.67 -0.44 -13.46
CA SER A 392 2.22 -0.19 -13.50
C SER A 392 1.92 1.00 -14.42
N THR A 393 0.71 1.07 -14.96
CA THR A 393 0.25 2.25 -15.68
C THR A 393 -0.83 2.99 -14.89
N LYS A 394 -0.76 4.33 -14.88
CA LYS A 394 -1.72 5.22 -14.22
C LYS A 394 -2.07 6.38 -15.14
N LEU A 395 -3.15 7.10 -14.82
CA LEU A 395 -3.41 8.38 -15.47
C LEU A 395 -2.39 9.41 -14.96
N VAL A 396 -2.11 10.39 -15.79
CA VAL A 396 -1.21 11.51 -15.49
C VAL A 396 -2.01 12.80 -15.53
N ARG A 397 -1.78 13.68 -14.55
CA ARG A 397 -2.28 15.05 -14.51
C ARG A 397 -1.13 15.97 -14.18
N CYS A 398 -0.92 16.98 -15.03
CA CYS A 398 0.16 17.92 -14.85
C CYS A 398 -0.25 19.09 -13.98
N VAL A 399 0.72 19.66 -13.27
CA VAL A 399 0.58 20.88 -12.47
C VAL A 399 1.61 21.89 -12.92
N ARG A 400 1.31 23.16 -12.71
CA ARG A 400 2.24 24.28 -12.81
C ARG A 400 1.95 25.31 -11.74
N ALA A 401 2.91 26.20 -11.50
CA ALA A 401 2.71 27.41 -10.73
C ALA A 401 3.70 28.47 -11.22
N ASP A 402 3.33 29.73 -11.04
CA ASP A 402 4.15 30.84 -11.50
C ASP A 402 5.52 30.84 -10.81
N ASN A 403 6.54 31.30 -11.54
CA ASN A 403 7.95 31.30 -11.12
C ASN A 403 8.52 29.92 -10.77
N GLY A 404 7.92 28.84 -11.30
CA GLY A 404 8.33 27.46 -11.01
C GLY A 404 8.11 27.07 -9.55
N ALA A 405 7.19 27.74 -8.85
CA ALA A 405 6.90 27.47 -7.45
C ALA A 405 6.27 26.08 -7.26
N ALA A 406 6.36 25.56 -6.03
CA ALA A 406 5.75 24.29 -5.69
C ALA A 406 5.45 24.17 -4.19
N TYR A 407 4.49 23.32 -3.84
CA TYR A 407 4.25 22.97 -2.44
C TYR A 407 5.12 21.78 -2.02
N HIS A 408 6.24 22.09 -1.37
CA HIS A 408 7.18 21.10 -0.82
C HIS A 408 7.88 21.54 0.46
N ASN A 409 8.02 22.84 0.65
CA ASN A 409 8.85 23.39 1.71
C ASN A 409 8.23 23.16 3.08
N MET A 410 9.08 22.87 4.06
CA MET A 410 8.72 22.62 5.45
C MET A 410 9.53 23.57 6.32
N SER A 411 9.18 24.84 6.25
CA SER A 411 9.83 25.87 7.05
C SER A 411 9.27 25.79 8.48
N TYR A 412 10.15 25.56 9.45
CA TYR A 412 9.79 25.38 10.85
C TYR A 412 10.50 26.39 11.75
N VAL A 413 9.87 26.68 12.89
CA VAL A 413 10.49 27.39 14.01
C VAL A 413 10.29 26.56 15.28
N ASP A 414 11.38 26.22 15.95
CA ASP A 414 11.35 25.66 17.29
C ASP A 414 11.11 26.79 18.30
N ASN A 415 9.97 26.75 18.98
CA ASN A 415 9.56 27.79 19.93
C ASN A 415 10.26 27.68 21.29
N LYS A 416 11.12 26.67 21.49
CA LYS A 416 11.93 26.44 22.70
C LYS A 416 11.12 26.17 23.98
N ASP A 417 9.86 25.79 23.83
CA ASP A 417 8.92 25.40 24.89
C ASP A 417 8.39 23.96 24.72
N GLY A 418 8.94 23.22 23.76
CA GLY A 418 8.46 21.89 23.37
C GLY A 418 7.43 21.92 22.23
N THR A 419 7.21 23.06 21.59
CA THR A 419 6.38 23.20 20.39
C THR A 419 7.18 23.63 19.16
N VAL A 420 6.65 23.32 17.98
CA VAL A 420 7.22 23.73 16.69
C VAL A 420 6.14 24.40 15.86
N THR A 421 6.44 25.56 15.28
CA THR A 421 5.56 26.24 14.35
C THR A 421 5.95 25.94 12.90
N GLU A 422 5.05 25.32 12.15
CA GLU A 422 5.12 25.16 10.70
C GLU A 422 4.68 26.46 10.02
N LYS A 423 5.60 27.10 9.30
CA LYS A 423 5.39 28.44 8.71
C LYS A 423 4.54 28.44 7.44
N VAL A 424 4.46 27.31 6.73
CA VAL A 424 3.70 27.23 5.48
C VAL A 424 2.19 27.17 5.74
N THR A 425 1.78 26.44 6.77
CA THR A 425 0.36 26.25 7.13
C THR A 425 -0.09 27.14 8.28
N ASP A 426 0.86 27.81 8.94
CA ASP A 426 0.69 28.58 10.18
C ASP A 426 0.03 27.71 11.27
N ARG A 427 0.72 26.62 11.61
CA ARG A 427 0.26 25.65 12.62
C ARG A 427 1.34 25.40 13.65
N MET A 428 0.92 25.25 14.89
CA MET A 428 1.80 24.89 15.99
C MET A 428 1.59 23.43 16.37
N TRP A 429 2.68 22.69 16.51
CA TRP A 429 2.72 21.25 16.72
C TRP A 429 3.40 20.92 18.04
N GLN A 430 2.99 19.82 18.68
CA GLN A 430 3.83 19.19 19.70
C GLN A 430 5.15 18.75 19.06
N GLN A 431 6.29 19.13 19.65
CA GLN A 431 7.61 18.70 19.20
C GLN A 431 7.87 17.23 19.53
N LYS A 432 7.55 16.84 20.77
CA LYS A 432 7.69 15.47 21.29
C LYS A 432 6.32 14.93 21.69
N ILE A 433 6.08 13.66 21.36
CA ILE A 433 4.88 12.93 21.75
C ILE A 433 5.08 12.17 23.06
N ASP A 434 4.04 11.52 23.57
CA ASP A 434 4.07 10.71 24.80
C ASP A 434 4.40 9.22 24.58
N TYR A 435 4.54 8.81 23.31
CA TYR A 435 4.82 7.43 22.88
C TYR A 435 3.77 6.40 23.33
N GLN A 436 2.58 6.86 23.74
CA GLN A 436 1.47 5.98 24.05
C GLN A 436 0.63 5.78 22.78
N ARG A 437 0.40 4.52 22.42
CA ARG A 437 -0.51 4.18 21.32
C ARG A 437 -1.93 4.14 21.84
N ARG A 438 -2.88 4.61 21.03
CA ARG A 438 -4.29 4.70 21.36
C ARG A 438 -5.12 4.34 20.15
N ASN A 439 -6.33 3.83 20.39
CA ASN A 439 -7.34 3.77 19.33
C ASN A 439 -7.70 5.19 18.86
N TRP A 440 -8.43 5.28 17.76
CA TRP A 440 -8.73 6.56 17.11
C TRP A 440 -9.50 7.52 18.04
N LEU A 441 -10.53 7.03 18.72
CA LEU A 441 -11.39 7.83 19.59
C LEU A 441 -10.63 8.39 20.80
N ASP A 442 -9.79 7.58 21.42
CA ASP A 442 -9.01 7.98 22.58
C ASP A 442 -7.84 8.89 22.19
N SER A 443 -7.38 8.84 20.93
CA SER A 443 -6.43 9.81 20.36
C SER A 443 -7.04 11.21 20.24
N ILE A 444 -8.31 11.30 19.79
CA ILE A 444 -9.06 12.56 19.76
C ILE A 444 -9.18 13.10 21.18
N LYS A 445 -9.71 12.31 22.12
CA LYS A 445 -9.85 12.73 23.52
C LYS A 445 -8.52 13.13 24.15
N TYR A 446 -7.44 12.44 23.84
CA TYR A 446 -6.12 12.77 24.37
C TYR A 446 -5.70 14.18 23.97
N CYS A 447 -5.79 14.52 22.68
CA CYS A 447 -5.41 15.84 22.21
C CYS A 447 -6.34 16.94 22.75
N GLU A 448 -7.66 16.72 22.73
CA GLU A 448 -8.67 17.69 23.22
C GLU A 448 -8.52 18.02 24.72
N ASN A 449 -7.94 17.12 25.52
CA ASN A 449 -7.71 17.32 26.95
C ASN A 449 -6.24 17.67 27.29
N LEU A 450 -5.40 17.84 26.28
CA LEU A 450 -3.99 18.07 26.47
C LEU A 450 -3.75 19.50 26.96
N ASN A 451 -3.13 19.63 28.13
CA ASN A 451 -2.59 20.89 28.64
C ASN A 451 -1.08 20.86 28.49
N TYR A 452 -0.56 21.56 27.48
CA TYR A 452 0.86 21.49 27.11
C TYR A 452 1.40 22.83 26.62
N ALA A 453 2.62 23.18 27.04
CA ALA A 453 3.29 24.45 26.72
C ALA A 453 2.45 25.71 27.03
N ASN A 454 1.65 25.68 28.10
CA ASN A 454 0.70 26.72 28.50
C ASN A 454 -0.50 26.93 27.55
N TYR A 455 -0.82 25.92 26.74
CA TYR A 455 -1.99 25.89 25.87
C TYR A 455 -2.90 24.71 26.21
N ASP A 456 -4.20 24.90 26.04
CA ASP A 456 -5.29 23.95 26.35
C ASP A 456 -6.26 23.76 25.16
N ASP A 457 -5.93 24.31 23.99
CA ASP A 457 -6.69 24.26 22.73
C ASP A 457 -6.08 23.30 21.70
N TRP A 458 -5.44 22.24 22.19
CA TRP A 458 -4.83 21.20 21.35
C TRP A 458 -5.91 20.28 20.76
N ARG A 459 -5.67 19.80 19.55
CA ARG A 459 -6.55 18.84 18.86
C ARG A 459 -5.75 17.83 18.07
N LEU A 460 -6.43 16.77 17.66
CA LEU A 460 -5.86 15.82 16.71
C LEU A 460 -5.84 16.47 15.31
N PRO A 461 -4.72 16.44 14.58
CA PRO A 461 -4.60 17.01 13.24
C PRO A 461 -5.42 16.21 12.24
N ASN A 462 -5.97 16.87 11.21
CA ASN A 462 -6.55 16.13 10.09
C ASN A 462 -5.46 15.52 9.20
N ILE A 463 -5.82 14.63 8.28
CA ILE A 463 -4.84 13.90 7.47
C ILE A 463 -3.99 14.83 6.60
N ARG A 464 -4.55 15.96 6.15
CA ARG A 464 -3.83 16.93 5.32
C ARG A 464 -2.81 17.73 6.12
N GLU A 465 -3.09 18.02 7.39
CA GLU A 465 -2.13 18.59 8.33
C GLU A 465 -1.02 17.59 8.69
N LEU A 466 -1.32 16.30 8.88
CA LEU A 466 -0.24 15.31 9.06
C LEU A 466 0.65 15.19 7.82
N VAL A 467 0.06 15.22 6.61
CA VAL A 467 0.83 15.20 5.36
C VAL A 467 1.69 16.47 5.18
N SER A 468 1.28 17.62 5.73
CA SER A 468 2.04 18.87 5.58
C SER A 468 3.43 18.80 6.22
N ILE A 469 3.58 18.02 7.29
CA ILE A 469 4.87 17.81 7.96
C ILE A 469 5.70 16.62 7.44
N VAL A 470 5.19 15.87 6.47
CA VAL A 470 5.95 14.77 5.84
C VAL A 470 7.09 15.32 4.98
N ASN A 471 8.30 14.81 5.18
CA ASN A 471 9.45 15.10 4.34
C ASN A 471 9.70 13.96 3.36
N TYR A 472 9.15 14.06 2.15
CA TYR A 472 9.32 13.04 1.10
C TYR A 472 10.76 12.94 0.55
N ASN A 473 11.72 13.77 1.00
CA ASN A 473 13.16 13.61 0.68
C ASN A 473 13.88 12.70 1.68
N LYS A 474 13.23 12.37 2.79
CA LYS A 474 13.78 11.54 3.85
C LYS A 474 12.94 10.28 3.95
N THR A 475 13.56 9.19 4.38
CA THR A 475 12.86 7.99 4.82
C THR A 475 13.51 7.42 6.07
N SER A 476 12.69 6.76 6.88
CA SER A 476 13.07 6.14 8.14
C SER A 476 13.86 7.09 9.08
N PRO A 477 13.33 8.29 9.43
CA PRO A 477 11.95 8.74 9.20
C PRO A 477 11.77 9.80 8.08
N ALA A 478 10.60 9.78 7.43
CA ALA A 478 10.14 10.76 6.45
C ALA A 478 9.57 12.04 7.11
N ILE A 479 10.33 12.63 8.04
CA ILE A 479 10.00 13.87 8.75
C ILE A 479 11.29 14.61 9.10
N ASP A 480 11.22 15.91 9.38
CA ASP A 480 12.41 16.64 9.81
C ASP A 480 12.75 16.41 11.29
N GLU A 481 13.71 15.53 11.57
CA GLU A 481 14.11 15.16 12.93
C GLU A 481 14.73 16.30 13.75
N GLU A 482 15.21 17.37 13.11
CA GLU A 482 15.64 18.57 13.85
C GLU A 482 14.47 19.18 14.64
N PHE A 483 13.28 19.15 14.04
CA PHE A 483 12.06 19.72 14.62
C PHE A 483 11.15 18.65 15.23
N PHE A 484 11.20 17.40 14.77
CA PHE A 484 10.37 16.30 15.28
C PHE A 484 11.23 15.10 15.69
N PRO A 485 12.08 15.27 16.72
CA PRO A 485 13.06 14.25 17.10
C PRO A 485 12.38 12.99 17.63
N ASN A 486 13.00 11.83 17.37
CA ASN A 486 12.54 10.51 17.82
C ASN A 486 11.12 10.13 17.36
N THR A 487 10.69 10.60 16.19
CA THR A 487 9.39 10.21 15.62
C THR A 487 9.38 8.68 15.35
N PRO A 488 8.49 7.89 15.97
CA PRO A 488 8.41 6.47 15.70
C PRO A 488 8.03 6.16 14.24
N ILE A 489 8.64 5.10 13.70
CA ILE A 489 8.40 4.63 12.32
C ILE A 489 7.79 3.22 12.26
N LYS A 490 7.73 2.50 13.38
CA LYS A 490 7.16 1.15 13.47
C LYS A 490 5.63 1.14 13.31
N TYR A 491 4.96 2.23 13.69
CA TYR A 491 3.50 2.38 13.64
C TYR A 491 3.11 3.75 13.08
N PHE A 492 1.84 3.87 12.71
CA PHE A 492 1.25 5.09 12.16
C PHE A 492 0.89 6.10 13.25
N PHE A 493 0.45 7.28 12.80
CA PHE A 493 -0.14 8.34 13.59
C PHE A 493 -1.59 8.56 13.18
N TRP A 494 -2.50 8.61 14.16
CA TRP A 494 -3.90 8.91 13.89
C TRP A 494 -4.09 10.37 13.44
N SER A 495 -4.88 10.56 12.39
CA SER A 495 -5.51 11.85 12.09
C SER A 495 -6.91 11.94 12.67
N SER A 496 -7.50 13.13 12.75
CA SER A 496 -8.93 13.33 13.05
C SER A 496 -9.86 13.03 11.86
N SER A 497 -9.33 12.67 10.68
CA SER A 497 -10.13 12.42 9.48
C SER A 497 -10.68 10.99 9.46
N THR A 498 -12.00 10.84 9.33
CA THR A 498 -12.62 9.55 9.00
C THR A 498 -12.25 9.14 7.57
N ASP A 499 -11.96 7.85 7.37
CA ASP A 499 -11.80 7.26 6.05
C ASP A 499 -13.16 6.73 5.61
N LEU A 500 -13.80 7.43 4.66
CA LEU A 500 -15.12 7.07 4.17
C LEU A 500 -15.08 5.66 3.57
N PRO A 501 -15.81 4.69 4.15
CA PRO A 501 -15.83 3.36 3.60
C PRO A 501 -16.56 3.39 2.25
N GLY A 502 -15.81 3.15 1.18
CA GLY A 502 -16.40 2.47 0.03
C GLY A 502 -17.01 1.14 0.47
N PRO A 503 -18.05 0.63 -0.20
CA PRO A 503 -18.57 -0.69 0.14
C PRO A 503 -17.42 -1.68 -0.01
N THR A 504 -16.96 -2.18 1.14
CA THR A 504 -15.90 -3.18 1.33
C THR A 504 -14.90 -3.26 0.19
N LEU A 505 -13.75 -2.53 0.19
CA LEU A 505 -12.64 -2.62 -0.81
C LEU A 505 -12.99 -3.64 -1.90
N PHE A 506 -13.82 -3.25 -2.88
CA PHE A 506 -14.21 -4.20 -3.92
C PHE A 506 -12.98 -4.31 -4.80
N VAL A 507 -12.17 -5.28 -4.41
CA VAL A 507 -10.93 -5.74 -5.00
C VAL A 507 -11.28 -6.65 -6.21
N ARG A 508 -12.39 -6.33 -6.91
CA ARG A 508 -12.86 -6.99 -8.12
C ARG A 508 -13.30 -5.91 -9.11
N PRO A 509 -13.24 -6.17 -10.43
CA PRO A 509 -14.11 -5.46 -11.38
C PRO A 509 -15.54 -5.50 -10.82
N LEU A 510 -16.23 -4.37 -10.81
CA LEU A 510 -17.60 -4.31 -10.32
C LEU A 510 -18.40 -5.46 -10.93
N PRO A 511 -19.15 -6.26 -10.14
CA PRO A 511 -20.19 -7.07 -10.75
C PRO A 511 -21.09 -6.12 -11.56
N PRO A 512 -21.64 -6.57 -12.69
CA PRO A 512 -22.57 -5.76 -13.48
C PRO A 512 -23.61 -5.13 -12.56
N ARG A 513 -23.92 -3.83 -12.78
CA ARG A 513 -24.97 -3.10 -12.04
C ARG A 513 -26.18 -4.03 -11.89
N LYS A 514 -26.55 -4.38 -10.66
CA LYS A 514 -27.82 -5.08 -10.47
C LYS A 514 -28.92 -4.12 -10.93
N LYS A 515 -29.99 -4.65 -11.54
CA LYS A 515 -31.07 -3.85 -12.14
C LYS A 515 -31.76 -2.89 -11.15
N ASP A 516 -31.55 -3.09 -9.86
CA ASP A 516 -32.16 -2.40 -8.72
C ASP A 516 -31.21 -1.50 -7.92
N GLN A 517 -29.93 -1.37 -8.29
CA GLN A 517 -29.00 -0.47 -7.59
C GLN A 517 -29.20 1.00 -8.00
N THR A 518 -29.69 1.84 -7.08
CA THR A 518 -29.81 3.29 -7.26
C THR A 518 -28.50 4.03 -6.89
N PRO A 519 -28.27 5.26 -7.37
CA PRO A 519 -27.12 6.08 -6.96
C PRO A 519 -27.01 6.29 -5.45
N GLU A 520 -28.14 6.42 -4.75
CA GLU A 520 -28.20 6.59 -3.29
C GLU A 520 -27.72 5.34 -2.55
N MET A 521 -27.90 4.15 -3.13
CA MET A 521 -27.37 2.89 -2.57
C MET A 521 -25.84 2.76 -2.68
N LEU A 522 -25.18 3.68 -3.38
CA LEU A 522 -23.73 3.78 -3.48
C LEU A 522 -23.18 4.97 -2.66
N ASP A 523 -24.07 5.76 -2.05
CA ASP A 523 -23.72 6.89 -1.20
C ASP A 523 -23.50 6.41 0.25
N HIS A 524 -22.25 6.09 0.56
CA HIS A 524 -21.84 5.64 1.89
C HIS A 524 -21.43 6.79 2.82
N ARG A 525 -21.67 8.05 2.43
CA ARG A 525 -21.34 9.20 3.29
C ARG A 525 -22.11 9.17 4.61
N GLN A 526 -23.21 8.40 4.71
CA GLN A 526 -23.96 8.21 5.97
C GLN A 526 -23.51 7.00 6.81
N ASP A 527 -22.59 6.16 6.31
CA ASP A 527 -22.05 5.07 7.13
C ASP A 527 -21.08 5.65 8.16
N LYS A 528 -21.30 5.38 9.46
CA LYS A 528 -20.37 5.70 10.56
C LYS A 528 -19.12 4.82 10.52
N GLY A 529 -18.47 4.72 9.35
CA GLY A 529 -17.43 3.75 9.03
C GLY A 529 -16.40 3.54 10.14
N ASN A 530 -16.00 2.29 10.34
CA ASN A 530 -15.01 1.94 11.37
C ASN A 530 -13.56 2.25 10.94
N LYS A 531 -13.34 3.13 9.98
CA LYS A 531 -12.00 3.47 9.49
C LYS A 531 -11.68 4.96 9.65
N GLY A 532 -10.46 5.23 10.08
CA GLY A 532 -9.87 6.57 10.14
C GLY A 532 -8.61 6.62 9.28
N TRP A 533 -8.23 7.81 8.83
CA TRP A 533 -6.95 8.02 8.17
C TRP A 533 -5.80 8.01 9.17
N ALA A 534 -4.74 7.29 8.82
CA ALA A 534 -3.50 7.26 9.57
C ALA A 534 -2.30 7.57 8.66
N GLN A 535 -1.30 8.26 9.22
CA GLN A 535 -0.08 8.68 8.53
C GLN A 535 1.14 7.91 9.05
N GLY A 536 1.88 7.27 8.15
CA GLY A 536 3.15 6.62 8.42
C GLY A 536 4.31 7.56 8.14
N TYR A 537 5.30 7.61 9.04
CA TYR A 537 6.52 8.39 8.85
C TYR A 537 7.73 7.52 8.52
N GLN A 538 7.56 6.24 8.19
CA GLN A 538 8.69 5.49 7.64
C GLN A 538 8.99 5.98 6.23
N ILE A 539 7.95 6.16 5.41
CA ILE A 539 8.10 6.66 4.04
C ILE A 539 7.18 7.84 3.71
N GLY A 540 6.28 8.22 4.62
CA GLY A 540 5.28 9.26 4.34
C GLY A 540 3.96 8.71 3.76
N SER A 541 3.64 7.42 3.95
CA SER A 541 2.40 6.83 3.45
C SER A 541 1.16 7.24 4.25
N GLY A 542 0.00 7.28 3.59
CA GLY A 542 -1.28 7.60 4.21
C GLY A 542 -2.32 6.56 3.83
N LEU A 543 -2.95 5.92 4.83
CA LEU A 543 -3.85 4.78 4.62
C LEU A 543 -5.07 4.83 5.56
N GLY A 544 -6.20 4.31 5.06
CA GLY A 544 -7.42 4.09 5.81
C GLY A 544 -7.37 2.84 6.69
N MET A 545 -7.31 3.04 8.00
CA MET A 545 -7.06 2.01 9.02
C MET A 545 -8.27 1.80 9.93
N SER A 546 -8.44 0.59 10.47
CA SER A 546 -9.50 0.32 11.45
C SER A 546 -9.31 1.16 12.70
N LYS A 547 -10.35 1.87 13.15
CA LYS A 547 -10.33 2.79 14.31
C LYS A 547 -9.97 2.09 15.62
N ASP A 548 -10.08 0.76 15.67
CA ASP A 548 -9.71 -0.08 16.82
C ASP A 548 -8.19 -0.31 16.95
N VAL A 549 -7.40 -0.02 15.91
CA VAL A 549 -5.94 -0.21 15.95
C VAL A 549 -5.29 0.89 16.80
N GLU A 550 -4.31 0.51 17.60
CA GLU A 550 -3.58 1.46 18.44
C GLU A 550 -2.40 2.08 17.69
N PHE A 551 -2.45 3.40 17.49
CA PHE A 551 -1.41 4.19 16.83
C PHE A 551 -1.03 5.41 17.67
N TYR A 552 0.06 6.08 17.30
CA TYR A 552 0.54 7.27 18.00
C TYR A 552 -0.33 8.49 17.69
N SER A 553 -0.22 9.52 18.52
CA SER A 553 -0.87 10.81 18.31
C SER A 553 0.15 11.92 18.43
N ARG A 554 0.10 12.91 17.53
CA ARG A 554 0.83 14.17 17.65
C ARG A 554 -0.20 15.28 17.53
N CYS A 555 -0.39 16.05 18.60
CA CYS A 555 -1.41 17.08 18.61
C CYS A 555 -0.93 18.36 17.92
N ILE A 556 -1.89 19.08 17.36
CA ILE A 556 -1.72 20.36 16.68
C ILE A 556 -2.61 21.41 17.35
N ARG A 557 -2.25 22.68 17.22
CA ARG A 557 -3.10 23.82 17.52
C ARG A 557 -2.95 24.91 16.47
N ASN A 558 -3.98 25.76 16.41
CA ASN A 558 -3.98 26.95 15.57
C ASN A 558 -3.52 28.13 16.45
N PRO A 559 -2.30 28.66 16.29
CA PRO A 559 -1.81 29.77 17.10
C PRO A 559 -2.63 31.06 16.95
#